data_AF-A0AAV7K3H7-F1
#
_entry.id   AF-A0AAV7K3H7-F1
#
_cell.length_a   1.000
_cell.length_b   1.000
_cell.length_c   1.000
_cell.angle_alpha   90.00
_cell.angle_beta   90.00
_cell.angle_gamma   90.00
#
_symmetry.space_group_name_H-M   'P 1'
#
loop_
_entity.id
_entity.type
_entity.pdbx_description
1 polymer ?
#
loop_
_entity_poly.entity_id
_entity_poly.type
_entity_poly.pdbx_seq_one_letter_code
_entity_poly.pdbx_strand_id
1 'polypeptide(L)'
;MLEISDKDGLTALHLACMLETVPDSVIHALIQAGSHLDSVTPSNRTPIECCISKLPPQYLALRSYYPLKLACLSARIIVEYQLSTETLPAFFHTFIDLHCTPPPKIDK
;
A
#
# COMPACT_ATOMS: atom_id res chain seq x y z
N MET A 1 -8.61 -4.45 10.03
CA MET A 1 -7.79 -3.89 8.94
C MET A 1 -6.72 -3.05 9.62
N LEU A 2 -5.45 -3.47 9.59
CA LEU A 2 -4.32 -2.80 10.27
C LEU A 2 -3.64 -1.79 9.35
N GLU A 3 -4.44 -0.99 8.65
CA GLU A 3 -3.96 0.09 7.78
C GLU A 3 -4.14 1.41 8.50
N ILE A 4 -3.27 1.58 9.50
CA ILE A 4 -3.10 2.84 10.20
C ILE A 4 -1.77 3.39 9.70
N SER A 5 -1.81 4.55 9.07
CA SER A 5 -0.62 5.31 8.72
C SER A 5 -0.23 6.23 9.89
N ASP A 6 1.06 6.49 10.01
CA ASP A 6 1.56 7.51 10.92
C ASP A 6 1.33 8.93 10.36
N LYS A 7 1.85 9.94 11.06
CA LYS A 7 1.70 11.36 10.68
C LYS A 7 2.36 11.69 9.34
N ASP A 8 3.29 10.84 8.89
CA ASP A 8 4.01 10.96 7.63
C ASP A 8 3.36 10.12 6.52
N GLY A 9 2.21 9.50 6.79
CA GLY A 9 1.50 8.63 5.84
C GLY A 9 2.18 7.27 5.66
N LEU A 10 3.08 6.88 6.55
CA LEU A 10 3.77 5.59 6.53
C LEU A 10 2.93 4.55 7.24
N THR A 11 2.59 3.47 6.54
CA THR A 11 1.97 2.29 7.16
C THR A 11 2.99 1.49 7.96
N ALA A 12 2.51 0.60 8.83
CA ALA A 12 3.38 -0.30 9.61
C ALA A 12 4.38 -1.08 8.72
N LEU A 13 3.99 -1.43 7.49
CA LEU A 13 4.86 -2.11 6.55
C LEU A 13 5.94 -1.19 5.97
N HIS A 14 5.66 0.10 5.74
CA HIS A 14 6.68 1.07 5.34
C HIS A 14 7.75 1.22 6.42
N LEU A 15 7.35 1.30 7.69
CA LEU A 15 8.29 1.39 8.81
C LEU A 15 9.15 0.14 8.94
N ALA A 16 8.55 -1.04 8.76
CA ALA A 16 9.29 -2.30 8.75
C ALA A 16 10.32 -2.33 7.61
N CYS A 17 9.94 -1.87 6.43
CA CYS A 17 10.82 -1.74 5.27
C CYS A 17 11.97 -0.74 5.48
N MET A 18 11.79 0.28 6.32
CA MET A 18 12.81 1.28 6.64
C MET A 18 13.82 0.82 7.70
N LEU A 19 13.59 -0.29 8.38
CA LEU A 19 14.51 -0.82 9.38
C LEU A 19 15.61 -1.67 8.72
N GLU A 20 16.86 -1.50 9.16
CA GLU A 20 18.01 -2.25 8.62
C GLU A 20 17.93 -3.75 8.92
N THR A 21 17.30 -4.13 10.02
CA THR A 21 17.09 -5.53 10.41
C THR A 21 15.63 -5.74 10.83
N VAL A 22 14.88 -6.47 10.00
CA VAL A 22 13.52 -6.92 10.34
C VAL A 22 13.43 -8.43 10.17
N PRO A 23 13.02 -9.16 11.22
CA PRO A 23 12.79 -10.58 11.10
C PRO A 23 11.58 -10.85 10.20
N ASP A 24 11.71 -11.85 9.34
CA ASP A 24 10.69 -12.21 8.35
C ASP A 24 9.33 -12.51 8.97
N SER A 25 9.33 -13.06 10.18
CA SER A 25 8.12 -13.33 10.95
C SER A 25 7.28 -12.07 11.18
N VAL A 26 7.90 -10.89 11.35
CA VAL A 26 7.19 -9.62 11.53
C VAL A 26 6.52 -9.21 10.22
N ILE A 27 7.19 -9.34 9.08
CA ILE A 27 6.61 -9.02 7.77
C ILE A 27 5.48 -9.98 7.43
N HIS A 28 5.69 -11.27 7.62
CA HIS A 28 4.66 -12.28 7.43
C HIS A 28 3.46 -12.02 8.34
N ALA A 29 3.68 -11.66 9.60
CA ALA A 29 2.60 -11.30 10.51
C ALA A 29 1.85 -10.04 10.07
N LEU A 30 2.55 -9.00 9.59
CA LEU A 30 1.92 -7.77 9.08
C LEU A 30 1.07 -8.02 7.82
N ILE A 31 1.57 -8.83 6.89
CA ILE A 31 0.84 -9.21 5.68
C ILE A 31 -0.36 -10.10 6.03
N GLN A 32 -0.18 -11.08 6.92
CA GLN A 32 -1.24 -11.97 7.36
C GLN A 32 -2.31 -11.22 8.18
N ALA A 33 -1.91 -10.17 8.90
CA ALA A 33 -2.82 -9.23 9.56
C ALA A 33 -3.59 -8.33 8.57
N GLY A 34 -3.25 -8.40 7.29
CA GLY A 34 -3.97 -7.78 6.19
C GLY A 34 -3.33 -6.52 5.62
N SER A 35 -2.09 -6.17 6.00
CA SER A 35 -1.40 -5.01 5.47
C SER A 35 -1.26 -5.05 3.95
N HIS A 36 -1.67 -3.98 3.28
CA HIS A 36 -1.47 -3.83 1.84
C HIS A 36 0.02 -3.65 1.48
N LEU A 37 0.47 -4.42 0.49
CA LEU A 37 1.83 -4.33 -0.08
C LEU A 37 1.98 -3.16 -1.06
N ASP A 38 0.86 -2.62 -1.53
CA ASP A 38 0.75 -1.57 -2.52
C ASP A 38 0.12 -0.30 -1.95
N SER A 39 0.05 -0.18 -0.62
CA SER A 39 -0.21 1.11 0.02
C SER A 39 0.92 2.07 -0.37
N VAL A 40 0.61 3.29 -0.76
CA VAL A 40 1.62 4.28 -1.12
C VAL A 40 1.77 5.35 -0.04
N THR A 41 3.00 5.78 0.19
CA THR A 41 3.27 6.98 1.00
C THR A 41 2.80 8.25 0.28
N PRO A 42 2.73 9.40 0.97
CA PRO A 42 2.50 10.70 0.32
C PRO A 42 3.53 11.07 -0.76
N SER A 43 4.70 10.41 -0.74
CA SER A 43 5.73 10.53 -1.78
C SER A 43 5.57 9.54 -2.95
N ASN A 44 4.41 8.87 -3.03
CA ASN A 44 4.07 7.84 -4.01
C ASN A 44 5.05 6.66 -4.05
N ARG A 45 5.62 6.32 -2.88
CA ARG A 45 6.49 5.16 -2.71
C ARG A 45 5.73 4.05 -2.04
N THR A 46 5.83 2.84 -2.57
CA THR A 46 5.39 1.60 -1.94
C THR A 46 6.32 1.22 -0.79
N PRO A 47 5.93 0.29 0.11
CA PRO A 47 6.79 -0.18 1.19
C PRO A 47 8.11 -0.74 0.65
N ILE A 48 8.05 -1.46 -0.47
CA ILE A 48 9.23 -2.04 -1.14
C ILE A 48 10.18 -0.94 -1.64
N GLU A 49 9.67 0.18 -2.13
CA GLU A 49 10.48 1.31 -2.60
C GLU A 49 11.06 2.15 -1.45
N CYS A 50 10.43 2.11 -0.27
CA CYS A 50 10.96 2.75 0.94
C CYS A 50 12.10 1.97 1.62
N CYS A 51 12.49 0.82 1.06
CA CYS A 51 13.48 -0.03 1.68
C CYS A 51 14.90 0.53 1.58
N ILE A 52 15.58 0.62 2.71
CA ILE A 52 16.94 1.16 2.80
C ILE A 52 17.93 0.07 2.39
N SER A 53 18.05 -0.16 1.07
CA SER A 53 19.22 -0.75 0.42
C SER A 53 19.92 -1.90 1.16
N LYS A 54 19.23 -3.04 1.36
CA LYS A 54 19.78 -4.40 1.62
C LYS A 54 18.69 -5.42 1.97
N LEU A 55 17.51 -5.31 1.36
CA LEU A 55 16.50 -6.33 1.63
C LEU A 55 16.95 -7.68 1.07
N PRO A 56 16.80 -8.77 1.83
CA PRO A 56 16.99 -10.09 1.28
C PRO A 56 15.98 -10.31 0.13
N PRO A 57 16.36 -11.09 -0.90
CA PRO A 57 15.56 -11.28 -2.12
C PRO A 57 14.12 -11.78 -1.89
N GLN A 58 13.84 -12.34 -0.72
CA GLN A 58 12.50 -12.71 -0.27
C GLN A 58 11.49 -11.54 -0.23
N TYR A 59 11.92 -10.30 0.00
CA TYR A 59 11.03 -9.13 -0.01
C TYR A 59 10.56 -8.78 -1.43
N LEU A 60 11.42 -8.99 -2.45
CA LEU A 60 11.03 -8.85 -3.86
C LEU A 60 10.04 -9.95 -4.28
N ALA A 61 10.14 -11.12 -3.65
CA ALA A 61 9.24 -12.24 -3.88
C ALA A 61 7.89 -12.12 -3.14
N LEU A 62 7.69 -11.13 -2.26
CA LEU A 62 6.43 -10.94 -1.54
C LEU A 62 5.23 -10.87 -2.48
N ARG A 63 5.40 -10.29 -3.66
CA ARG A 63 4.34 -10.21 -4.68
C ARG A 63 4.00 -11.57 -5.30
N SER A 64 4.96 -12.51 -5.31
CA SER A 64 4.78 -13.88 -5.78
C SER A 64 4.20 -14.81 -4.72
N TYR A 65 4.54 -14.59 -3.44
CA TYR A 65 4.05 -15.39 -2.32
C TYR A 65 2.72 -14.87 -1.73
N TYR A 66 2.48 -13.56 -1.85
CA TYR A 66 1.30 -12.86 -1.36
C TYR A 66 0.70 -12.02 -2.48
N PRO A 67 -0.08 -12.63 -3.40
CA PRO A 67 -0.76 -11.90 -4.44
C PRO A 67 -1.67 -10.85 -3.83
N LEU A 68 -1.64 -9.66 -4.42
CA LEU A 68 -2.52 -8.56 -4.07
C LEU A 68 -3.98 -9.02 -4.13
N LYS A 69 -4.78 -8.63 -3.13
CA LYS A 69 -6.21 -8.91 -3.17
C LYS A 69 -6.81 -8.25 -4.41
N LEU A 70 -7.82 -8.88 -5.00
CA LEU A 70 -8.52 -8.35 -6.17
C LEU A 70 -8.99 -6.90 -5.95
N ALA A 71 -9.41 -6.57 -4.72
CA ALA A 71 -9.79 -5.22 -4.34
C ALA A 71 -8.65 -4.21 -4.54
N CYS A 72 -7.43 -4.51 -4.08
CA CYS A 72 -6.27 -3.64 -4.24
C CYS A 72 -5.92 -3.46 -5.72
N LEU A 73 -5.97 -4.55 -6.50
CA LEU A 73 -5.76 -4.48 -7.94
C LEU A 73 -6.83 -3.62 -8.65
N SER A 74 -8.10 -3.76 -8.25
CA SER A 74 -9.17 -2.94 -8.80
C SER A 74 -9.03 -1.46 -8.45
N ALA A 75 -8.63 -1.13 -7.21
CA ALA A 75 -8.36 0.25 -6.82
C ALA A 75 -7.23 0.84 -7.67
N ARG A 76 -6.15 0.09 -7.90
CA ARG A 76 -5.07 0.53 -8.79
C ARG A 76 -5.52 0.79 -10.23
N ILE A 77 -6.35 -0.08 -10.82
CA ILE A 77 -6.87 0.13 -12.18
C ILE A 77 -7.76 1.38 -12.23
N ILE A 78 -8.60 1.58 -11.22
CA ILE A 78 -9.44 2.78 -11.11
C ILE A 78 -8.59 4.05 -11.10
N VAL A 79 -7.49 4.03 -10.33
CA VAL A 79 -6.53 5.15 -10.27
C VAL A 79 -5.80 5.33 -11.60
N GLU A 80 -5.25 4.26 -12.17
CA GLU A 80 -4.43 4.28 -13.38
C GLU A 80 -5.19 4.76 -14.61
N TYR A 81 -6.48 4.43 -14.70
CA TYR A 81 -7.36 4.86 -15.80
C TYR A 81 -8.30 6.01 -15.44
N GLN A 82 -8.13 6.64 -14.27
CA GLN A 82 -8.96 7.75 -13.78
C GLN A 82 -10.48 7.48 -13.90
N LEU A 83 -10.90 6.27 -13.56
CA LEU A 83 -12.29 5.87 -13.68
C LEU A 83 -13.15 6.66 -12.69
N SER A 84 -14.36 7.05 -13.12
CA SER A 84 -15.30 7.76 -12.24
C SER A 84 -15.69 6.89 -11.05
N THR A 85 -15.58 7.48 -9.86
CA THR A 85 -15.90 6.83 -8.57
C THR A 85 -17.15 7.45 -7.92
N GLU A 86 -17.85 8.37 -8.59
CA GLU A 86 -18.94 9.17 -8.01
C GLU A 86 -20.12 8.34 -7.47
N THR A 87 -20.32 7.15 -8.03
CA THR A 87 -21.41 6.24 -7.64
C THR A 87 -21.02 5.28 -6.52
N LEU A 88 -19.75 5.31 -6.07
CA LEU A 88 -19.26 4.39 -5.05
C LEU A 88 -19.63 4.86 -3.64
N PRO A 89 -19.93 3.92 -2.73
CA PRO A 89 -20.06 4.23 -1.31
C PRO A 89 -18.81 4.90 -0.72
N ALA A 90 -18.98 5.79 0.25
CA ALA A 90 -17.90 6.56 0.92
C ALA A 90 -16.70 5.71 1.38
N PHE A 91 -16.94 4.49 1.84
CA PHE A 91 -15.89 3.56 2.27
C PHE A 91 -14.93 3.13 1.14
N PHE A 92 -15.42 3.05 -0.11
CA PHE A 92 -14.57 2.74 -1.25
C PHE A 92 -13.66 3.91 -1.63
N HIS A 93 -14.09 5.15 -1.40
CA HIS A 93 -13.21 6.30 -1.61
C HIS A 93 -12.00 6.24 -0.68
N THR A 94 -12.20 5.99 0.62
CA THR A 94 -11.09 5.81 1.57
C THR A 94 -10.16 4.65 1.20
N PHE A 95 -10.72 3.59 0.60
CA PHE A 95 -9.96 2.44 0.12
C PHE A 95 -9.16 2.77 -1.16
N ILE A 96 -9.75 3.51 -2.10
CA ILE A 96 -9.08 3.93 -3.33
C ILE A 96 -7.99 4.95 -3.02
N ASP A 97 -8.26 5.90 -2.12
CA ASP A 97 -7.31 6.92 -1.66
C ASP A 97 -6.05 6.30 -1.05
N LEU A 98 -6.16 5.15 -0.39
CA LEU A 98 -5.02 4.40 0.15
C LEU A 98 -4.05 3.91 -0.94
N HIS A 99 -4.54 3.78 -2.17
CA HIS A 99 -3.78 3.39 -3.35
C HIS A 99 -3.50 4.57 -4.29
N CYS A 100 -3.75 5.81 -3.85
CA CYS A 100 -3.74 7.03 -4.68
C CYS A 100 -2.99 8.20 -4.00
N THR A 101 -2.50 9.19 -4.77
CA THR A 101 -2.05 10.52 -4.27
C THR A 101 -2.30 11.58 -5.37
N PRO A 102 -2.53 12.88 -5.07
CA PRO A 102 -3.54 13.49 -4.17
C PRO A 102 -4.97 13.15 -4.65
N PRO A 103 -6.06 13.63 -4.01
CA PRO A 103 -7.41 13.45 -4.56
C PRO A 103 -7.42 13.90 -6.02
N PRO A 104 -8.10 13.17 -6.92
CA PRO A 104 -8.29 13.63 -8.28
C PRO A 104 -8.83 15.06 -8.18
N LYS A 105 -8.15 16.01 -8.81
CA LYS A 105 -8.69 17.35 -8.95
C LYS A 105 -10.00 17.17 -9.71
N ILE A 106 -11.11 17.27 -8.97
CA ILE A 106 -12.43 17.44 -9.57
C ILE A 106 -12.39 18.88 -10.09
N ASP A 107 -11.83 19.04 -11.28
CA ASP A 107 -11.96 20.26 -12.04
C ASP A 107 -13.46 20.39 -12.34
N LYS A 108 -14.09 21.34 -11.64
CA LYS A 108 -15.47 21.77 -11.90
C LYS A 108 -15.56 22.44 -13.27
#